data_AF-A0AAU9NAV7-F1
#
_entry.id   AF-A0AAU9NAV7-F1
#
_cell.length_a   1.000
_cell.length_b   1.000
_cell.length_c   1.000
_cell.angle_alpha   90.00
_cell.angle_beta   90.00
_cell.angle_gamma   90.00
#
_symmetry.space_group_name_H-M   'P 1'
#
loop_
_entity.id
_entity.type
_entity.pdbx_description
1 polymer ?
#
loop_
_entity_poly.entity_id
_entity_poly.type
_entity_poly.pdbx_seq_one_letter_code
_entity_poly.pdbx_strand_id
1 'polypeptide(L)'
;MSFDMTDEKFRVVDLQDSLAQHSQTELSVCKLRESLAMLQYSTNTGKHVCVVWMMENGVQRSFTKLFSVSAPHGSMTILGFRKTGQPIIEVKDDLSELSDLAVYEPNSEVKMNDLEICGRSNLFSVNSYMETLLLLVRSN
;
A
#
# COMPACT_ATOMS: atom_id res chain seq x y z
N MET A 1 12.75 -1.62 9.49
CA MET A 1 12.92 -2.20 10.85
C MET A 1 11.90 -3.31 11.00
N SER A 2 12.31 -4.50 11.45
CA SER A 2 11.42 -5.61 11.81
C SER A 2 11.62 -5.96 13.29
N PHE A 3 10.59 -6.49 13.94
CA PHE A 3 10.66 -6.97 15.33
C PHE A 3 10.42 -8.47 15.34
N ASP A 4 11.37 -9.22 15.90
CA ASP A 4 11.33 -10.66 16.00
C ASP A 4 10.72 -11.05 17.34
N MET A 5 9.54 -11.67 17.34
CA MET A 5 8.88 -12.10 18.58
C MET A 5 9.54 -13.31 19.24
N THR A 6 10.43 -14.02 18.54
CA THR A 6 11.09 -15.21 19.10
C THR A 6 12.26 -14.84 20.00
N ASP A 7 12.98 -13.76 19.68
CA ASP A 7 14.13 -13.29 20.46
C ASP A 7 14.03 -11.83 20.92
N GLU A 8 12.86 -11.20 20.73
CA GLU A 8 12.49 -9.84 21.13
C GLU A 8 13.46 -8.74 20.63
N LYS A 9 14.06 -8.93 19.45
CA LYS A 9 15.03 -7.98 18.89
C LYS A 9 14.50 -7.22 17.69
N PHE A 10 14.84 -5.93 17.65
CA PHE A 10 14.74 -5.13 16.45
C PHE A 10 15.85 -5.50 15.47
N ARG A 11 15.48 -5.66 14.19
CA ARG A 11 16.40 -5.94 13.10
C ARG A 11 16.23 -4.90 12.00
N VAL A 12 17.33 -4.57 11.35
CA VAL A 12 17.31 -3.76 10.13
C VAL A 12 16.95 -4.67 8.95
N VAL A 13 16.09 -4.17 8.07
CA VAL A 13 15.78 -4.81 6.80
C VAL A 13 16.44 -3.96 5.75
N ASP A 14 17.43 -4.52 5.06
CA ASP A 14 18.15 -3.80 4.03
C ASP A 14 17.26 -3.55 2.82
N LEU A 15 17.35 -2.35 2.29
CA LEU A 15 16.66 -1.96 1.07
C LEU A 15 17.50 -2.44 -0.12
N GLN A 16 16.88 -3.12 -1.09
CA GLN A 16 17.59 -3.50 -2.32
C GLN A 16 18.11 -2.26 -3.04
N ASP A 17 19.27 -2.37 -3.68
CA ASP A 17 19.91 -1.25 -4.40
C ASP A 17 18.99 -0.58 -5.42
N SER A 18 18.12 -1.36 -6.08
CA SER A 18 17.13 -0.87 -7.03
C SER A 18 16.11 0.08 -6.39
N LEU A 19 15.75 -0.15 -5.13
CA LEU A 19 14.83 0.70 -4.36
C LEU A 19 15.59 1.84 -3.66
N ALA A 20 16.83 1.61 -3.25
CA ALA A 20 17.67 2.62 -2.59
C ALA A 20 18.08 3.78 -3.50
N GLN A 21 18.01 3.61 -4.82
CA GLN A 21 18.26 4.67 -5.80
C GLN A 21 17.13 5.70 -5.89
N HIS A 22 15.96 5.40 -5.32
CA HIS A 22 14.80 6.29 -5.35
C HIS A 22 14.82 7.32 -4.21
N SER A 23 14.16 8.46 -4.44
CA SER A 23 13.98 9.44 -3.38
C SER A 23 13.14 8.84 -2.26
N GLN A 24 13.41 9.21 -1.00
CA GLN A 24 12.58 8.81 0.14
C GLN A 24 11.12 9.24 -0.02
N THR A 25 10.86 10.31 -0.76
CA THR A 25 9.50 10.80 -1.06
C THR A 25 8.74 9.92 -2.05
N GLU A 26 9.43 9.04 -2.77
CA GLU A 26 8.86 8.10 -3.74
C GLU A 26 8.55 6.73 -3.12
N LEU A 27 8.95 6.51 -1.87
CA LEU A 27 8.80 5.24 -1.17
C LEU A 27 7.82 5.37 -0.01
N SER A 28 6.91 4.41 0.10
CA SER A 28 6.02 4.27 1.26
C SER A 28 5.93 2.80 1.69
N VAL A 29 5.65 2.57 2.96
CA VAL A 29 5.58 1.22 3.55
C VAL A 29 4.18 1.01 4.10
N CYS A 30 3.63 -0.18 3.86
CA CYS A 30 2.29 -0.55 4.30
C CYS A 30 2.18 -2.04 4.64
N LYS A 31 1.09 -2.41 5.31
CA LYS A 31 0.72 -3.82 5.53
C LYS A 31 -0.07 -4.32 4.30
N LEU A 32 0.35 -5.45 3.75
CA LEU A 32 -0.40 -6.18 2.73
C LEU A 32 -0.56 -7.63 3.18
N ARG A 33 -1.81 -8.02 3.49
CA ARG A 33 -2.10 -9.30 4.16
C ARG A 33 -1.25 -9.39 5.43
N GLU A 34 -0.57 -10.50 5.70
CA GLU A 34 0.32 -10.65 6.87
C GLU A 34 1.79 -10.36 6.55
N SER A 35 2.06 -9.54 5.54
CA SER A 35 3.42 -9.22 5.10
C SER A 35 3.65 -7.73 4.95
N LEU A 36 4.92 -7.34 5.01
CA LEU A 36 5.35 -5.98 4.76
C LEU A 36 5.39 -5.73 3.25
N ALA A 37 4.80 -4.61 2.82
CA ALA A 37 4.85 -4.17 1.44
C ALA A 37 5.47 -2.78 1.32
N MET A 38 6.17 -2.57 0.22
CA MET A 38 6.75 -1.28 -0.17
C MET A 38 6.08 -0.79 -1.44
N LEU A 39 5.72 0.48 -1.44
CA LEU A 39 5.12 1.21 -2.55
C LEU A 39 6.19 2.12 -3.13
N GLN A 40 6.46 1.95 -4.42
CA GLN A 40 7.44 2.76 -5.14
C GLN A 40 6.72 3.56 -6.21
N TYR A 41 6.63 4.86 -6.01
CA TYR A 41 5.98 5.80 -6.92
C TYR A 41 6.98 6.31 -7.94
N SER A 42 6.55 6.38 -9.20
CA SER A 42 7.34 6.96 -10.28
C SER A 42 6.41 7.63 -11.29
N THR A 43 6.91 8.67 -11.94
CA THR A 43 6.22 9.31 -13.06
C THR A 43 6.93 8.89 -14.34
N ASN A 44 6.27 8.07 -15.16
CA ASN A 44 6.79 7.65 -16.45
C ASN A 44 5.93 8.23 -17.57
N THR A 45 6.53 9.03 -18.47
CA THR A 45 5.85 9.59 -19.66
C THR A 45 4.51 10.28 -19.33
N GLY A 46 4.45 10.97 -18.19
CA GLY A 46 3.25 11.67 -17.70
C GLY A 46 2.23 10.78 -16.98
N LYS A 47 2.46 9.46 -16.90
CA LYS A 47 1.63 8.54 -16.14
C LYS A 47 2.21 8.28 -14.76
N HIS A 48 1.37 8.42 -13.74
CA HIS A 48 1.71 8.05 -12.37
C HIS A 48 1.59 6.52 -12.21
N VAL A 49 2.70 5.88 -11.88
CA VAL A 49 2.78 4.43 -11.67
C VAL A 49 3.27 4.18 -10.24
N CYS A 50 2.62 3.25 -9.57
CA CYS A 50 3.08 2.71 -8.30
C CYS A 50 3.42 1.23 -8.46
N VAL A 51 4.66 0.85 -8.18
CA VAL A 51 5.08 -0.54 -8.11
C VAL A 51 4.92 -1.04 -6.68
N VAL A 52 4.18 -2.13 -6.52
CA VAL A 52 3.98 -2.78 -5.22
C VAL A 52 4.97 -3.91 -5.08
N TRP A 53 5.79 -3.84 -4.04
CA TRP A 53 6.75 -4.86 -3.65
C TRP A 53 6.31 -5.50 -2.34
N MET A 54 6.54 -6.81 -2.19
CA MET A 54 6.21 -7.55 -0.98
C MET A 54 7.43 -8.31 -0.47
N MET A 55 7.58 -8.40 0.85
CA MET A 55 8.51 -9.32 1.49
C MET A 55 7.79 -10.63 1.81
N GLU A 56 8.01 -11.67 1.00
CA GLU A 56 7.32 -12.94 1.15
C GLU A 56 7.80 -13.70 2.39
N ASN A 57 6.87 -14.08 3.27
CA ASN A 57 7.06 -14.93 4.45
C ASN A 57 8.12 -14.45 5.47
N GLY A 58 8.69 -13.25 5.32
CA GLY A 58 9.70 -12.70 6.22
C GLY A 58 11.06 -13.44 6.25
N VAL A 59 11.15 -14.62 5.64
CA VAL A 59 12.33 -15.50 5.64
C VAL A 59 13.41 -14.97 4.69
N GLN A 60 13.01 -14.60 3.48
CA GLN A 60 13.86 -13.85 2.57
C GLN A 60 13.67 -12.37 2.89
N ARG A 61 14.69 -11.74 3.46
CA ARG A 61 14.72 -10.29 3.76
C ARG A 61 14.88 -9.44 2.50
N SER A 62 14.14 -9.78 1.45
CA SER A 62 14.18 -9.17 0.15
C SER A 62 12.76 -8.88 -0.33
N PHE A 63 12.60 -7.73 -0.96
CA PHE A 63 11.37 -7.34 -1.62
C PHE A 63 11.30 -7.97 -3.01
N THR A 64 10.15 -8.54 -3.35
CA THR A 64 9.85 -9.03 -4.70
C THR A 64 8.74 -8.18 -5.30
N LYS A 65 8.85 -7.88 -6.59
CA LYS A 65 7.82 -7.11 -7.31
C LYS A 65 6.56 -7.97 -7.42
N LEU A 66 5.44 -7.45 -6.95
CA LEU A 66 4.16 -8.16 -6.99
C LEU A 66 3.34 -7.75 -8.22
N PHE A 67 3.06 -6.45 -8.37
CA PHE A 67 2.38 -5.87 -9.52
C PHE A 67 2.65 -4.37 -9.61
N SER A 68 2.21 -3.76 -10.70
CA SER A 68 2.23 -2.30 -10.90
C SER A 68 0.80 -1.79 -11.03
N VAL A 69 0.55 -0.63 -10.44
CA VAL A 69 -0.74 0.08 -10.48
C VAL A 69 -0.51 1.37 -11.26
N SER A 70 -1.39 1.68 -12.19
CA SER A 70 -1.34 2.92 -12.96
C SER A 70 -2.75 3.47 -13.14
N ALA A 71 -2.90 4.79 -12.99
CA ALA A 71 -4.14 5.46 -13.36
C ALA A 71 -4.13 5.79 -14.86
N PRO A 72 -5.27 5.65 -15.55
CA PRO A 72 -5.38 6.06 -16.96
C PRO A 72 -5.26 7.59 -17.12
N HIS A 73 -5.72 8.35 -16.13
CA HIS A 73 -5.71 9.81 -16.11
C HIS A 73 -5.29 10.33 -14.72
N GLY A 74 -4.58 11.46 -14.70
CA GLY A 74 -4.17 12.16 -13.49
C GLY A 74 -3.19 11.40 -12.59
N SER A 75 -3.12 11.82 -11.33
CA SER A 75 -2.29 11.21 -10.30
C SER A 75 -3.08 10.24 -9.42
N MET A 76 -2.37 9.30 -8.78
CA MET A 76 -3.00 8.33 -7.88
C MET A 76 -2.17 8.08 -6.64
N THR A 77 -2.84 7.68 -5.56
CA THR A 77 -2.20 7.31 -4.31
C THR A 77 -2.84 6.03 -3.78
N ILE A 78 -2.03 5.04 -3.41
CA ILE A 78 -2.53 3.84 -2.72
C ILE A 78 -2.72 4.20 -1.26
N LEU A 79 -3.95 4.09 -0.77
CA LEU A 79 -4.32 4.39 0.62
C LEU A 79 -4.26 3.15 1.51
N GLY A 80 -4.38 1.97 0.92
CA GLY A 80 -4.36 0.70 1.64
C GLY A 80 -4.78 -0.46 0.75
N PHE A 81 -5.05 -1.60 1.38
CA PHE A 81 -5.43 -2.82 0.67
C PHE A 81 -6.63 -3.49 1.33
N ARG A 82 -7.51 -4.06 0.51
CA ARG A 82 -8.58 -4.94 0.97
C ARG A 82 -7.99 -6.25 1.51
N LYS A 83 -8.80 -7.01 2.27
CA LYS A 83 -8.44 -8.37 2.72
C LYS A 83 -8.05 -9.30 1.56
N THR A 84 -8.62 -9.08 0.38
CA THR A 84 -8.30 -9.80 -0.87
C THR A 84 -6.91 -9.44 -1.43
N GLY A 85 -6.26 -8.38 -0.95
CA GLY A 85 -5.01 -7.85 -1.48
C GLY A 85 -5.19 -6.84 -2.62
N GLN A 86 -6.44 -6.49 -2.97
CA GLN A 86 -6.71 -5.44 -3.97
C GLN A 86 -6.37 -4.06 -3.38
N PRO A 87 -5.62 -3.20 -4.10
CA PRO A 87 -5.34 -1.83 -3.67
C PRO A 87 -6.62 -1.00 -3.61
N ILE A 88 -6.73 -0.18 -2.56
CA ILE A 88 -7.67 0.94 -2.49
C ILE A 88 -6.88 2.18 -2.87
N ILE A 89 -7.32 2.86 -3.92
CA ILE A 89 -6.63 4.01 -4.51
C ILE A 89 -7.50 5.25 -4.44
N GLU A 90 -6.85 6.38 -4.23
CA GLU A 90 -7.38 7.71 -4.52
C GLU A 90 -6.97 8.06 -5.96
N VAL A 91 -7.94 8.36 -6.80
CA VAL A 91 -7.73 8.83 -8.18
C VAL A 91 -8.00 10.32 -8.23
N LYS A 92 -6.99 11.10 -8.62
CA LYS A 92 -7.03 12.56 -8.64
C LYS A 92 -7.14 13.03 -10.08
N ASP A 93 -8.09 13.92 -10.33
CA ASP A 93 -8.11 14.72 -11.54
C ASP A 93 -7.27 15.98 -11.30
N ASP A 94 -6.26 16.23 -12.13
CA ASP A 94 -5.36 17.38 -11.99
C ASP A 94 -6.09 18.73 -12.14
N LEU A 95 -7.31 18.72 -12.69
CA LEU A 95 -8.16 19.90 -12.84
C LEU A 95 -9.18 20.07 -11.71
N SER A 96 -9.24 19.14 -10.75
CA SER A 96 -10.24 19.11 -9.69
C SER A 96 -9.63 19.07 -8.30
N GLU A 97 -10.25 19.79 -7.37
CA GLU A 97 -9.96 19.68 -5.93
C GLU A 97 -10.57 18.41 -5.32
N LEU A 98 -11.38 17.69 -6.09
CA LEU A 98 -12.03 16.45 -5.70
C LEU A 98 -11.30 15.24 -6.29
N SER A 99 -11.39 14.14 -5.56
CA SER A 99 -10.90 12.82 -5.96
C SER A 99 -11.87 11.76 -5.52
N ASP A 100 -11.79 10.62 -6.22
CA ASP A 100 -12.65 9.48 -5.98
C ASP A 100 -11.83 8.31 -5.46
N LEU A 101 -12.46 7.52 -4.58
CA LEU A 101 -11.89 6.25 -4.15
C LEU A 101 -12.32 5.13 -5.07
N ALA A 102 -11.34 4.37 -5.53
CA ALA A 102 -11.58 3.18 -6.33
C ALA A 102 -10.79 1.98 -5.80
N VAL A 103 -11.23 0.80 -6.22
CA VAL A 103 -10.49 -0.45 -5.99
C VAL A 103 -9.86 -0.86 -7.29
N TYR A 104 -8.54 -1.08 -7.25
CA TYR A 104 -7.79 -1.52 -8.42
C TYR A 104 -7.80 -3.05 -8.52
N GLU A 105 -8.05 -3.56 -9.71
CA GLU A 105 -7.88 -4.98 -10.04
C GLU A 105 -6.58 -5.19 -10.82
N PRO A 106 -5.52 -5.75 -10.19
CA PRO A 106 -4.29 -6.07 -10.90
C PRO A 106 -4.55 -7.05 -12.05
N ASN A 107 -3.93 -6.80 -13.21
CA ASN A 107 -4.02 -7.62 -14.42
C ASN A 107 -5.39 -7.60 -15.13
N SER A 108 -6.30 -6.71 -14.73
CA SER A 108 -7.53 -6.40 -15.46
C SER A 108 -7.29 -5.13 -16.27
N GLU A 109 -7.44 -5.18 -17.60
CA GLU A 109 -7.17 -4.02 -18.46
C GLU A 109 -8.12 -2.83 -18.21
N VAL A 110 -9.24 -3.01 -17.49
CA VAL A 110 -10.37 -2.06 -17.53
C VAL A 110 -11.01 -1.71 -16.17
N LYS A 111 -10.74 -2.40 -15.06
CA LYS A 111 -11.62 -2.27 -13.87
C LYS A 111 -10.96 -1.61 -12.67
N MET A 112 -11.06 -0.28 -12.63
CA MET A 112 -11.20 0.43 -11.37
C MET A 112 -12.67 0.35 -10.97
N ASN A 113 -12.96 -0.33 -9.86
CA ASN A 113 -14.31 -0.33 -9.30
C ASN A 113 -14.45 0.90 -8.41
N ASP A 114 -15.19 1.90 -8.89
CA ASP A 114 -15.52 3.08 -8.10
C ASP A 114 -16.26 2.65 -6.81
N LEU A 115 -15.90 3.27 -5.70
CA LEU A 115 -16.54 3.08 -4.41
C LEU A 115 -17.68 4.08 -4.15
N GLU A 116 -17.92 5.00 -5.10
CA GLU A 116 -18.89 6.09 -4.99
C GLU A 116 -18.57 7.02 -3.79
N ILE A 117 -17.29 7.09 -3.41
CA ILE A 117 -16.80 7.96 -2.35
C ILE A 117 -15.98 9.07 -3.00
N CYS A 118 -16.58 10.25 -3.09
CA CYS A 118 -15.95 11.48 -3.56
C CYS A 118 -15.62 12.39 -2.37
N GLY A 119 -14.47 13.05 -2.43
CA GLY A 119 -13.99 13.90 -1.35
C GLY A 119 -12.85 14.79 -1.79
N ARG A 120 -12.39 15.65 -0.89
CA ARG A 120 -11.28 16.55 -1.19
C ARG A 120 -9.97 15.77 -1.32
N SER A 121 -9.24 16.05 -2.39
CA SER A 121 -7.95 15.42 -2.67
C SER A 121 -6.95 15.55 -1.52
N ASN A 122 -6.23 14.48 -1.27
CA ASN A 122 -5.24 14.28 -0.20
C ASN A 122 -5.82 14.26 1.23
N LEU A 123 -7.14 14.22 1.41
CA LEU A 123 -7.79 14.13 2.73
C LEU A 123 -8.36 12.75 3.07
N PHE A 124 -8.20 11.77 2.17
CA PHE A 124 -8.62 10.40 2.44
C PHE A 124 -7.66 9.65 3.36
N SER A 125 -8.21 8.80 4.22
CA SER A 125 -7.45 7.88 5.06
C SER A 125 -8.16 6.53 5.10
N VAL A 126 -7.41 5.46 4.91
CA VAL A 126 -7.89 4.08 5.01
C VAL A 126 -7.05 3.37 6.06
N ASN A 127 -7.71 2.84 7.08
CA ASN A 127 -7.05 2.17 8.20
C ASN A 127 -7.51 0.72 8.30
N SER A 128 -6.59 -0.18 8.67
CA SER A 128 -6.95 -1.54 9.02
C SER A 128 -7.58 -1.58 10.41
N TYR A 129 -8.76 -2.17 10.52
CA TYR A 129 -9.43 -2.40 11.78
C TYR A 129 -9.43 -3.89 12.12
N MET A 130 -8.99 -4.23 13.33
CA MET A 130 -9.06 -5.60 13.87
C MET A 130 -9.74 -5.54 15.22
N GLU A 131 -10.90 -6.18 15.33
CA GLU A 131 -11.59 -6.35 16.61
C GLU A 131 -10.79 -7.29 17.50
N THR A 132 -10.64 -6.90 18.77
CA THR A 132 -10.03 -7.75 19.79
C THR A 132 -11.06 -8.06 20.87
N LEU A 133 -11.34 -9.35 21.08
CA LEU A 133 -12.15 -9.81 22.20
C LEU A 133 -11.22 -10.07 23.38
N LEU A 134 -11.28 -9.23 24.41
CA LEU A 134 -10.56 -9.44 25.66
C LEU A 134 -11.50 -10.07 26.69
N LEU A 135 -11.17 -11.27 27.14
CA LEU A 135 -11.93 -11.95 28.19
C LEU A 135 -11.33 -11.57 29.55
N LEU A 136 -12.04 -10.75 30.31
CA LEU A 136 -11.69 -10.40 31.68
C LEU A 136 -12.02 -11.58 32.60
N VAL A 137 -11.03 -12.42 32.90
CA VAL A 137 -11.14 -13.42 33.95
C VAL A 137 -10.85 -12.75 35.28
N ARG A 138 -11.82 -12.74 36.19
CA ARG A 138 -11.64 -12.24 37.56
C ARG A 138 -10.90 -13.31 38.36
N SER A 139 -9.68 -13.03 38.81
CA SER A 139 -8.96 -13.91 39.73
C SER A 139 -9.63 -13.85 41.12
N ASN A 140 -9.98 -15.01 41.67
CA ASN A 140 -10.35 -15.20 43.08
C ASN A 140 -9.14 -15.71 43.87
#